data_AF-A0A7X9GU38-F1
#
_entry.id   AF-A0A7X9GU38-F1
#
_cell.length_a   1.000
_cell.length_b   1.000
_cell.length_c   1.000
_cell.angle_alpha   90.00
_cell.angle_beta   90.00
_cell.angle_gamma   90.00
#
_symmetry.space_group_name_H-M   'P 1'
#
loop_
_entity.id
_entity.type
_entity.pdbx_description
1 polymer ?
#
loop_
_entity_poly.entity_id
_entity_poly.type
_entity_poly.pdbx_seq_one_letter_code
_entity_poly.pdbx_strand_id
1 'polypeptide(L)' 'MTDSPTPLTGTDAPNPLRDPRDRRLPLIAGPSSMVMFGVTGDLARKKLLTAIYDLTHRGLLPPSFGLVGFGR' A
#
# COMPACT_ATOMS: atom_id res chain seq x y z
N MET A 1 -2.09 -34.22 -24.13
CA MET A 1 -1.65 -32.81 -24.29
C MET A 1 -2.59 -31.92 -23.49
N THR A 2 -2.48 -32.01 -22.16
CA THR A 2 -3.27 -31.22 -21.19
C THR A 2 -2.33 -30.79 -20.09
N ASP A 3 -1.50 -29.79 -20.38
CA ASP A 3 -0.83 -29.03 -19.33
C ASP A 3 -1.77 -27.88 -18.96
N SER A 4 -2.55 -28.08 -17.90
CA SER A 4 -3.15 -26.98 -17.15
C SER A 4 -2.04 -26.32 -16.32
N PRO A 5 -1.86 -24.99 -16.35
CA PRO A 5 -0.94 -24.35 -15.43
C PRO A 5 -1.59 -24.34 -14.05
N THR A 6 -1.23 -25.32 -13.22
CA THR A 6 -1.49 -25.26 -11.78
C THR A 6 -0.82 -24.00 -11.25
N PRO A 7 -1.53 -23.03 -10.65
CA PRO A 7 -0.85 -21.96 -9.95
C PRO A 7 -0.13 -22.61 -8.77
N LEU A 8 1.19 -22.60 -8.79
CA LEU A 8 2.00 -22.86 -7.62
C LEU A 8 1.77 -21.68 -6.68
N THR A 9 0.65 -21.74 -5.96
CA THR A 9 0.42 -20.99 -4.73
C THR A 9 1.60 -21.32 -3.84
N GLY A 10 2.57 -20.41 -3.81
CA GLY A 10 3.76 -20.53 -2.96
C GLY A 10 3.29 -20.88 -1.56
N THR A 11 3.56 -22.11 -1.16
CA THR A 11 3.14 -22.66 0.11
C THR A 11 3.73 -21.78 1.19
N ASP A 12 2.84 -21.19 1.99
CA ASP A 12 3.10 -20.30 3.12
C ASP A 12 3.74 -21.06 4.30
N ALA A 13 4.73 -21.91 4.01
CA ALA A 13 5.52 -22.59 5.01
C ALA A 13 6.42 -21.54 5.68
N PRO A 14 6.37 -21.38 7.02
CA PRO A 14 7.23 -20.44 7.72
C PRO A 14 8.68 -20.80 7.43
N ASN A 15 9.38 -19.93 6.68
CA ASN A 15 10.77 -20.16 6.32
C ASN A 15 11.60 -20.28 7.63
N PRO A 16 12.19 -21.46 7.92
CA PRO A 16 12.88 -21.70 9.18
C PRO A 16 14.20 -20.92 9.31
N LEU A 17 14.67 -20.29 8.23
CA LEU A 17 15.81 -19.38 8.23
C LEU A 17 15.41 -17.91 8.48
N ARG A 18 14.12 -17.62 8.60
CA ARG A 18 13.60 -16.26 8.80
C ARG A 18 13.50 -15.99 10.30
N ASP A 19 14.44 -15.23 10.84
CA ASP A 19 14.34 -14.75 12.22
C ASP A 19 13.14 -13.79 12.32
N PRO A 20 12.22 -13.96 13.29
CA PRO A 20 11.07 -13.04 13.48
C PRO A 20 11.49 -11.59 13.78
N ARG A 21 12.76 -11.35 14.10
CA ARG A 21 13.37 -10.01 14.27
C ARG A 21 13.96 -9.46 12.98
N ASP A 22 14.04 -10.27 11.93
CA ASP A 22 14.60 -9.89 10.64
C ASP A 22 13.61 -9.05 9.82
N ARG A 23 13.69 -7.73 10.03
CA ARG A 23 12.93 -6.70 9.32
C ARG A 23 13.51 -6.34 7.94
N ARG A 24 14.51 -7.10 7.45
CA ARG A 24 15.33 -6.69 6.29
C ARG A 24 14.68 -6.81 4.93
N LEU A 25 13.51 -7.43 4.83
CA LEU A 25 12.66 -7.21 3.66
C LEU A 25 11.95 -5.88 3.91
N PRO A 26 12.28 -4.79 3.19
CA PRO A 26 11.40 -3.65 3.17
C PRO A 26 10.05 -4.20 2.72
N LEU A 27 9.08 -4.20 3.64
CA LEU A 27 7.68 -4.35 3.31
C LEU A 27 7.34 -3.10 2.50
N ILE A 28 7.79 -3.07 1.24
CA ILE A 28 7.29 -2.15 0.24
C ILE A 28 5.82 -2.50 0.23
N ALA A 29 5.01 -1.66 0.86
CA ALA A 29 3.59 -1.89 0.94
C ALA A 29 3.11 -2.11 -0.50
N GLY A 30 2.36 -3.20 -0.67
CA GLY A 30 1.76 -3.52 -1.96
C GLY A 30 0.87 -2.38 -2.46
N PRO A 31 0.36 -2.47 -3.70
CA PRO A 31 -0.54 -1.46 -4.24
C PRO A 31 -1.67 -1.18 -3.24
N SER A 32 -1.79 0.07 -2.82
CA SER A 32 -2.79 0.49 -1.83
C SER A 32 -3.53 1.71 -2.33
N SER A 33 -4.82 1.78 -1.98
CA SER A 33 -5.68 2.90 -2.36
C SER A 33 -6.39 3.47 -1.13
N MET A 34 -6.54 4.80 -1.11
CA MET A 34 -7.26 5.52 -0.07
C MET A 34 -8.43 6.28 -0.71
N VAL A 35 -9.61 6.18 -0.09
CA VAL A 35 -10.80 6.93 -0.50
C VAL A 35 -11.13 7.98 0.55
N MET A 36 -11.22 9.24 0.14
CA MET A 36 -11.53 10.37 1.01
C MET A 36 -12.92 10.92 0.69
N PHE A 37 -13.86 10.75 1.60
CA PHE A 37 -15.19 11.38 1.52
C PHE A 37 -15.15 12.78 2.12
N GLY A 38 -15.76 13.74 1.45
CA GLY A 38 -15.69 15.16 1.83
C GLY A 38 -14.35 15.81 1.46
N VAL A 39 -13.78 15.44 0.31
CA VAL A 39 -12.49 15.99 -0.16
C VAL A 39 -12.49 17.51 -0.34
N THR A 40 -13.67 18.11 -0.52
CA THR A 40 -13.86 19.57 -0.64
C THR A 40 -13.89 20.30 0.72
N GLY A 41 -13.93 19.56 1.84
CA GLY A 41 -13.98 20.14 3.18
C GLY A 41 -12.66 20.80 3.63
N ASP A 42 -12.77 21.69 4.60
CA ASP A 42 -11.62 22.45 5.13
C ASP A 42 -10.53 21.56 5.75
N LEU A 43 -10.95 20.46 6.40
CA LEU A 43 -10.02 19.47 6.97
C LEU A 43 -9.18 18.77 5.89
N ALA A 44 -9.82 18.45 4.77
CA ALA A 44 -9.14 17.81 3.65
C ALA A 44 -8.04 18.72 3.10
N ARG A 45 -8.37 20.00 2.87
CA ARG A 45 -7.42 20.98 2.33
C ARG A 45 -6.31 21.37 3.30
N LYS A 46 -6.63 21.57 4.58
CA LYS A 46 -5.65 22.10 5.55
C LYS A 46 -4.77 21.03 6.18
N LYS A 47 -5.27 19.80 6.37
CA LYS A 47 -4.57 18.76 7.11
C LYS A 47 -4.32 17.49 6.32
N LEU A 48 -5.36 16.90 5.72
CA LEU A 48 -5.23 15.56 5.13
C LEU A 48 -4.42 15.58 3.83
N LEU A 49 -4.75 16.45 2.88
CA LEU A 49 -4.00 16.60 1.64
C LEU A 49 -2.57 17.09 1.91
N THR A 50 -2.40 18.01 2.86
CA THR A 50 -1.08 18.47 3.31
C THR A 50 -0.23 17.32 3.85
N ALA A 51 -0.81 16.45 4.68
CA ALA A 51 -0.10 15.30 5.25
C ALA A 51 0.22 14.24 4.20
N ILE A 52 -0.71 13.95 3.27
CA ILE A 52 -0.45 13.03 2.15
C ILE A 52 0.67 13.58 1.27
N TYR A 53 0.64 14.87 0.99
CA TYR A 53 1.70 15.55 0.25
C TYR A 53 3.05 15.40 0.96
N ASP A 54 3.11 15.65 2.28
CA ASP A 54 4.34 15.46 3.07
C ASP A 54 4.83 14.00 3.03
N LEU A 55 3.91 13.04 3.10
CA LEU A 55 4.24 11.60 3.01
C LEU A 55 4.78 11.22 1.62
N THR A 56 4.21 11.75 0.54
CA THR A 56 4.73 11.56 -0.83
C THR A 56 6.12 12.19 -0.99
N HIS A 57 6.33 13.40 -0.48
CA HIS A 57 7.61 14.11 -0.60
C HIS A 57 8.74 13.41 0.16
N ARG A 58 8.40 12.71 1.25
CA ARG A 58 9.36 11.91 2.03
C ARG A 58 9.55 10.49 1.48
N GLY A 59 8.86 10.10 0.40
CA GLY A 59 8.95 8.76 -0.18
C GLY A 59 8.38 7.67 0.72
N LEU A 60 7.46 8.03 1.62
CA LEU A 60 6.85 7.12 2.59
C LEU A 60 5.55 6.47 2.08
N LEU A 61 5.08 6.88 0.90
CA LEU A 61 3.98 6.22 0.21
C LEU A 61 4.50 5.18 -0.78
N PRO A 62 3.76 4.06 -0.97
CA PRO A 62 4.05 3.12 -2.03
C PRO A 62 4.08 3.81 -3.40
N PRO A 63 4.98 3.39 -4.32
CA PRO A 63 5.02 3.94 -5.68
C PRO A 63 3.71 3.71 -6.46
N SER A 64 2.92 2.71 -6.06
CA SER A 64 1.59 2.41 -6.61
C SER A 64 0.44 2.85 -5.70
N PHE A 65 0.59 3.97 -4.98
CA PHE A 65 -0.46 4.52 -4.12
C PHE A 65 -1.53 5.26 -4.94
N GLY A 66 -2.80 4.89 -4.76
CA GLY A 66 -3.95 5.56 -5.37
C GLY A 66 -4.74 6.40 -4.36
N LEU A 67 -5.17 7.60 -4.75
CA LEU A 67 -6.04 8.46 -3.94
C LEU A 67 -7.32 8.81 -4.71
N VAL A 68 -8.48 8.52 -4.12
CA VAL A 68 -9.79 8.84 -4.71
C VAL A 68 -10.53 9.79 -3.76
N GLY A 69 -10.90 10.97 -4.25
CA GLY A 69 -11.68 11.95 -3.49
C GLY A 69 -13.14 11.98 -3.94
N PHE A 70 -14.07 11.92 -2.99
CA PHE A 70 -15.50 12.13 -3.22
C PHE A 70 -15.97 13.41 -2.52
N GLY A 71 -16.66 14.28 -3.27
CA GLY A 71 -17.25 15.53 -2.81
C GLY A 71 -18.66 15.70 -3.34
N ARG A 72 -19.42 16.58 -2.70
CA ARG A 72 -20.73 17.04 -3.17
C ARG A 72 -20.57 18.44 -3.74
#